data_AF-A0ABD5Z9E9-F1
#
_entry.id   AF-A0ABD5Z9E9-F1
#
_cell.length_a   1.000
_cell.length_b   1.000
_cell.length_c   1.000
_cell.angle_alpha   90.00
_cell.angle_beta   90.00
_cell.angle_gamma   90.00
#
_symmetry.space_group_name_H-M   'P 1'
#
loop_
_entity.id
_entity.type
_entity.pdbx_description
1 polymer ?
#
loop_
_entity_poly.entity_id
_entity_poly.type
_entity_poly.pdbx_seq_one_letter_code
_entity_poly.pdbx_strand_id
1 'polypeptide(L)'
;MTRSRWTRPLPEAVAVDDPTATVTRVVGEHELDGAERHRRYEVRLPGVVVAESAVRTRGADLEVSEGSGGVRLAVTVPDGAGVARVRVPVSPHDWAAFRLPGPSFGEQCTAARRGDEGAAAAVRDAFADPVALALACGEFLDAEALVDLLGVLAAGDGAFADRLHGARYDVLRSLAVTPAAAAVDDGETFERVVSGLDDLDDVGDVGAVDALADVVAVCHDTVASTRRFVDDFGYDLPALERRDDGRFFAVVLAHVVRCDGVAAAMAHANRHGAGDVDYGETKRRAEAADYWERGAAWRALVRPAAQRDRQEFAYVLANACYWSGETTRSDSRLEELLHEGAAAAAASIDLDWIEGRARFQRHRAAGHRHRSSRTYALALDRFERAEAVAAEYDFLDPGEPLFSRTIVRSNRLARRGEVGRAVDVLEDGATRVRECDVPEERREEMLHHLDGQRHERLARLTDEDDATSRREHLEAAADHYRAIDFERSAERVETKLDETDPFAAAEADADDTEYVSRARGSTRTARPKRERGVAPETVPDLDDYLTEPAPDAVGSPDPGVLPDECGGDPHASPGPHDSHDPYADDVDDEWY
;
A
#
# COMPACT_ATOMS: atom_id res chain seq x y z
N MET A 1 -17.52 -12.91 -31.79
CA MET A 1 -17.27 -13.78 -30.63
C MET A 1 -16.31 -13.02 -29.72
N THR A 2 -16.84 -12.33 -28.72
CA THR A 2 -16.04 -11.59 -27.75
C THR A 2 -15.40 -12.64 -26.84
N ARG A 3 -14.06 -12.72 -26.82
CA ARG A 3 -13.31 -13.59 -25.92
C ARG A 3 -12.67 -12.69 -24.87
N SER A 4 -13.13 -12.76 -23.64
CA SER A 4 -12.39 -12.21 -22.50
C SER A 4 -11.27 -13.18 -22.16
N ARG A 5 -10.05 -12.64 -22.07
CA ARG A 5 -8.82 -13.40 -21.84
C ARG A 5 -7.91 -12.66 -20.88
N TRP A 6 -7.68 -13.21 -19.69
CA TRP A 6 -6.73 -12.64 -18.73
C TRP A 6 -5.57 -13.60 -18.48
N THR A 7 -4.48 -13.07 -17.92
CA THR A 7 -3.34 -13.85 -17.46
C THR A 7 -3.27 -13.83 -15.94
N ARG A 8 -2.66 -14.85 -15.36
CA ARG A 8 -2.36 -14.97 -13.94
C ARG A 8 -0.90 -15.41 -13.80
N PRO A 9 -0.06 -14.71 -13.01
CA PRO A 9 1.27 -15.22 -12.71
C PRO A 9 1.15 -16.57 -12.00
N LEU A 10 2.02 -17.48 -12.38
CA LEU A 10 2.25 -18.76 -11.73
C LEU A 10 3.35 -18.59 -10.69
N PRO A 11 3.37 -19.45 -9.66
CA PRO A 11 4.49 -19.52 -8.71
C PRO A 11 5.84 -19.58 -9.44
N GLU A 12 6.84 -18.84 -8.94
CA GLU A 12 8.20 -18.77 -9.51
C GLU A 12 8.87 -20.14 -9.68
N ALA A 13 8.40 -21.17 -8.95
CA ALA A 13 8.84 -22.55 -9.07
C ALA A 13 8.56 -23.19 -10.44
N VAL A 14 7.74 -22.56 -11.30
CA VAL A 14 7.48 -23.04 -12.66
C VAL A 14 8.60 -22.59 -13.60
N ALA A 15 9.43 -23.54 -14.03
CA ALA A 15 10.59 -23.29 -14.89
C ALA A 15 10.19 -23.06 -16.37
N VAL A 16 9.63 -21.89 -16.65
CA VAL A 16 9.36 -21.38 -18.01
C VAL A 16 9.76 -19.92 -18.12
N ASP A 17 10.08 -19.49 -19.34
CA ASP A 17 10.53 -18.11 -19.62
C ASP A 17 9.48 -17.05 -19.24
N ASP A 18 8.19 -17.41 -19.28
CA ASP A 18 7.06 -16.59 -18.82
C ASP A 18 6.08 -17.47 -18.03
N PRO A 19 6.18 -17.48 -16.68
CA PRO A 19 5.33 -18.31 -15.82
C PRO A 19 3.98 -17.65 -15.65
N THR A 20 3.20 -17.52 -16.74
CA THR A 20 1.82 -17.03 -16.68
C THR A 20 0.83 -18.05 -17.22
N ALA A 21 -0.23 -18.30 -16.46
CA ALA A 21 -1.41 -18.99 -16.94
C ALA A 21 -2.29 -18.03 -17.72
N THR A 22 -2.84 -18.48 -18.85
CA THR A 22 -3.88 -17.76 -19.59
C THR A 22 -5.23 -18.37 -19.27
N VAL A 23 -6.21 -17.56 -18.90
CA VAL A 23 -7.62 -17.97 -18.79
C VAL A 23 -8.43 -17.28 -19.88
N THR A 24 -9.30 -18.00 -20.57
CA THR A 24 -10.16 -17.49 -21.64
C THR A 24 -11.59 -17.95 -21.43
N ARG A 25 -12.56 -17.03 -21.35
CA ARG A 25 -13.97 -17.40 -21.40
C ARG A 25 -14.38 -17.72 -22.83
N VAL A 26 -15.16 -18.79 -22.98
CA VAL A 26 -15.73 -19.20 -24.26
C VAL A 26 -17.19 -18.76 -24.29
N VAL A 27 -17.45 -17.58 -24.86
CA VAL A 27 -18.82 -17.05 -25.00
C VAL A 27 -19.58 -17.82 -26.08
N GLY A 28 -20.82 -18.22 -25.79
CA GLY A 28 -21.69 -18.89 -26.76
C GLY A 28 -23.12 -19.08 -26.26
N GLU A 29 -23.95 -19.77 -27.06
CA GLU A 29 -25.39 -19.97 -26.78
C GLU A 29 -25.68 -20.69 -25.45
N HIS A 30 -24.70 -21.41 -24.92
CA HIS A 30 -24.79 -22.10 -23.63
C HIS A 30 -24.90 -21.17 -22.41
N GLU A 31 -24.63 -19.87 -22.59
CA GLU A 31 -24.77 -18.86 -21.53
C GLU A 31 -26.14 -18.18 -21.51
N LEU A 32 -26.98 -18.43 -22.53
CA LEU A 32 -28.33 -17.88 -22.64
C LEU A 32 -29.26 -18.50 -21.60
N ASP A 33 -30.28 -17.75 -21.20
CA ASP A 33 -31.24 -18.17 -20.17
C ASP A 33 -31.92 -19.48 -20.54
N GLY A 34 -31.83 -20.47 -19.64
CA GLY A 34 -32.36 -21.81 -19.82
C GLY A 34 -31.98 -22.75 -18.67
N ALA A 35 -32.60 -23.93 -18.62
CA ALA A 35 -32.40 -24.90 -17.54
C ALA A 35 -30.97 -25.46 -17.44
N GLU A 36 -30.16 -25.30 -18.49
CA GLU A 36 -28.77 -25.77 -18.56
C GLU A 36 -27.77 -24.61 -18.73
N ARG A 37 -28.13 -23.38 -18.31
CA ARG A 37 -27.23 -22.22 -18.38
C ARG A 37 -25.91 -22.55 -17.70
N HIS A 38 -24.80 -22.38 -18.41
CA HIS A 38 -23.45 -22.61 -17.89
C HIS A 38 -22.44 -21.69 -18.55
N ARG A 39 -21.28 -21.53 -17.92
CA ARG A 39 -20.17 -20.74 -18.46
C ARG A 39 -18.94 -21.62 -18.68
N ARG A 40 -18.27 -21.44 -19.81
CA ARG A 40 -17.08 -22.22 -20.16
C ARG A 40 -15.81 -21.38 -20.11
N TYR A 41 -14.75 -21.97 -19.57
CA TYR A 41 -13.43 -21.40 -19.50
C TYR A 41 -12.39 -22.35 -20.07
N GLU A 42 -11.37 -21.79 -20.71
CA GLU A 42 -10.16 -22.48 -21.12
C GLU A 42 -8.99 -21.90 -20.32
N VAL A 43 -8.31 -22.73 -19.52
CA VAL A 43 -7.09 -22.35 -18.78
C VAL A 43 -5.90 -23.03 -19.42
N ARG A 44 -4.89 -22.25 -19.83
CA ARG A 44 -3.62 -22.74 -20.39
C ARG A 44 -2.50 -22.47 -19.40
N LEU A 45 -1.75 -23.52 -19.06
CA LEU A 45 -0.64 -23.49 -18.11
C LEU A 45 0.65 -23.93 -18.82
N PRO A 46 1.51 -23.00 -19.27
CA PRO A 46 2.75 -23.34 -19.94
C PRO A 46 3.72 -24.06 -18.99
N GLY A 47 4.42 -25.07 -19.48
CA GLY A 47 5.44 -25.84 -18.73
C GLY A 47 4.94 -26.69 -17.56
N VAL A 48 3.64 -26.63 -17.25
CA VAL A 48 3.01 -27.46 -16.22
C VAL A 48 2.55 -28.77 -16.86
N VAL A 49 2.93 -29.89 -16.25
CA VAL A 49 2.46 -31.23 -16.60
C VAL A 49 1.75 -31.80 -15.39
N VAL A 50 0.47 -32.15 -15.55
CA VAL A 50 -0.36 -32.62 -14.45
C VAL A 50 -1.42 -33.60 -14.95
N ALA A 51 -1.60 -34.69 -14.21
CA ALA A 51 -2.69 -35.62 -14.45
C ALA A 51 -4.02 -35.01 -13.96
N GLU A 52 -5.11 -35.29 -14.67
CA GLU A 52 -6.46 -34.82 -14.31
C GLU A 52 -6.82 -35.08 -12.84
N SER A 53 -6.49 -36.27 -12.33
CA SER A 53 -6.77 -36.67 -10.95
C SER A 53 -6.07 -35.83 -9.88
N ALA A 54 -5.04 -35.07 -10.24
CA ALA A 54 -4.31 -34.20 -9.33
C ALA A 54 -4.89 -32.77 -9.30
N VAL A 55 -5.70 -32.38 -10.28
CA VAL A 55 -6.41 -31.10 -10.30
C VAL A 55 -7.60 -31.17 -9.37
N ARG A 56 -7.73 -30.18 -8.47
CA ARG A 56 -8.85 -30.11 -7.53
C ARG A 56 -9.86 -29.10 -8.04
N THR A 57 -11.10 -29.53 -8.22
CA THR A 57 -12.20 -28.66 -8.65
C THR A 57 -13.36 -28.66 -7.67
N ARG A 58 -14.06 -27.54 -7.57
CA ARG A 58 -15.32 -27.40 -6.84
C ARG A 58 -16.23 -26.47 -7.62
N GLY A 59 -17.48 -26.89 -7.81
CA GLY A 59 -18.50 -26.09 -8.50
C GLY A 59 -18.32 -26.02 -10.01
N ALA A 60 -17.58 -26.95 -10.61
CA ALA A 60 -17.42 -27.04 -12.06
C ALA A 60 -17.05 -28.46 -12.51
N ASP A 61 -17.40 -28.76 -13.74
CA ASP A 61 -16.87 -29.89 -14.50
C ASP A 61 -15.54 -29.50 -15.14
N LEU A 62 -14.63 -30.45 -15.23
CA LEU A 62 -13.27 -30.25 -15.72
C LEU A 62 -12.90 -31.33 -16.72
N GLU A 63 -12.28 -30.92 -17.82
CA GLU A 63 -11.54 -31.80 -18.72
C GLU A 63 -10.09 -31.32 -18.79
N VAL A 64 -9.13 -32.24 -18.70
CA VAL A 64 -7.70 -31.94 -18.77
C VAL A 64 -7.11 -32.54 -20.03
N SER A 65 -6.38 -31.72 -20.78
CA SER A 65 -5.70 -32.12 -22.00
C SER A 65 -4.27 -31.63 -22.00
N GLU A 66 -3.34 -32.50 -22.40
CA GLU A 66 -1.94 -32.12 -22.59
C GLU A 66 -1.76 -31.53 -24.00
N GLY A 67 -1.11 -30.36 -24.07
CA GLY A 67 -0.71 -29.71 -25.32
C GLY A 67 0.81 -29.72 -25.47
N SER A 68 1.30 -29.34 -26.66
CA SER A 68 2.73 -29.33 -27.03
C SER A 68 3.59 -28.26 -26.34
N GLY A 69 3.26 -27.90 -25.09
CA GLY A 69 3.95 -26.88 -24.30
C GLY A 69 3.40 -26.69 -22.88
N GLY A 70 2.52 -27.58 -22.40
CA GLY A 70 1.89 -27.48 -21.08
C GLY A 70 0.48 -28.09 -21.06
N VAL A 71 -0.27 -27.80 -20.00
CA VAL A 71 -1.62 -28.34 -19.79
C VAL A 71 -2.70 -27.32 -20.16
N ARG A 72 -3.77 -27.82 -20.79
CA ARG A 72 -5.00 -27.09 -21.08
C ARG A 72 -6.17 -27.70 -20.30
N LEU A 73 -6.85 -26.86 -19.54
CA LEU A 73 -8.07 -27.20 -18.80
C LEU A 73 -9.28 -26.61 -19.54
N ALA A 74 -10.29 -27.42 -19.81
CA ALA A 74 -11.62 -26.94 -20.17
C ALA A 74 -12.51 -27.06 -18.93
N VAL A 75 -13.05 -25.92 -18.47
CA VAL A 75 -13.82 -25.84 -17.23
C VAL A 75 -15.24 -25.38 -17.57
N THR A 76 -16.25 -26.12 -17.10
CA THR A 76 -17.66 -25.76 -17.25
C THR A 76 -18.27 -25.47 -15.89
N VAL A 77 -18.75 -24.24 -15.71
CA VAL A 77 -19.34 -23.74 -14.47
C VAL A 77 -20.86 -23.67 -14.63
N PRO A 78 -21.65 -24.53 -13.96
CA PRO A 78 -23.11 -24.47 -14.04
C PRO A 78 -23.65 -23.21 -13.35
N ASP A 79 -24.85 -22.79 -13.76
CA ASP A 79 -25.56 -21.71 -13.07
C ASP A 79 -25.90 -22.08 -11.62
N GLY A 80 -25.87 -21.09 -10.73
CA GLY A 80 -26.01 -21.29 -9.28
C GLY A 80 -24.76 -21.80 -8.55
N ALA A 81 -23.67 -22.15 -9.26
CA ALA A 81 -22.40 -22.49 -8.62
C ALA A 81 -21.72 -21.30 -7.93
N GLY A 82 -22.14 -20.07 -8.26
CA GLY A 82 -21.50 -18.82 -7.83
C GLY A 82 -20.13 -18.66 -8.49
N VAL A 83 -19.13 -19.34 -7.96
CA VAL A 83 -17.74 -19.31 -8.46
C VAL A 83 -17.11 -20.69 -8.36
N ALA A 84 -16.63 -21.20 -9.49
CA ALA A 84 -15.86 -22.43 -9.51
C ALA A 84 -14.44 -22.19 -9.00
N ARG A 85 -13.93 -23.12 -8.20
CA ARG A 85 -12.56 -23.10 -7.67
C ARG A 85 -11.76 -24.22 -8.30
N VAL A 86 -10.73 -23.89 -9.07
CA VAL A 86 -9.82 -24.84 -9.72
C VAL A 86 -8.42 -24.66 -9.13
N ARG A 87 -7.84 -25.73 -8.57
CA ARG A 87 -6.47 -25.71 -8.05
C ARG A 87 -5.62 -26.74 -8.80
N VAL A 88 -4.53 -26.27 -9.36
CA VAL A 88 -3.60 -27.05 -10.17
C VAL A 88 -2.27 -27.13 -9.43
N PRO A 89 -1.75 -28.31 -9.12
CA PRO A 89 -0.39 -28.43 -8.60
C PRO A 89 0.59 -28.04 -9.71
N VAL A 90 1.47 -27.09 -9.41
CA VAL A 90 2.49 -26.62 -10.36
C VAL A 90 3.91 -26.99 -9.94
N SER A 91 4.08 -27.31 -8.66
CA SER A 91 5.28 -27.94 -8.09
C SER A 91 4.85 -28.89 -6.96
N PRO A 92 5.76 -29.72 -6.39
CA PRO A 92 5.44 -30.56 -5.23
C PRO A 92 4.90 -29.78 -4.01
N HIS A 93 5.19 -28.49 -3.93
CA HIS A 93 4.82 -27.64 -2.80
C HIS A 93 3.88 -26.49 -3.18
N ASP A 94 3.70 -26.21 -4.48
CA ASP A 94 2.99 -25.03 -4.96
C ASP A 94 1.76 -25.39 -5.80
N TRP A 95 0.76 -24.51 -5.69
CA TRP A 95 -0.51 -24.62 -6.38
C TRP A 95 -0.85 -23.32 -7.09
N ALA A 96 -1.26 -23.41 -8.35
CA ALA A 96 -2.01 -22.37 -9.01
C ALA A 96 -3.49 -22.47 -8.64
N ALA A 97 -4.14 -21.35 -8.34
CA ALA A 97 -5.56 -21.31 -7.98
C ALA A 97 -6.31 -20.35 -8.90
N PHE A 98 -7.41 -20.83 -9.48
CA PHE A 98 -8.29 -20.08 -10.36
C PHE A 98 -9.69 -20.02 -9.74
N ARG A 99 -10.28 -18.83 -9.78
CA ARG A 99 -11.67 -18.56 -9.40
C ARG A 99 -12.41 -18.13 -10.67
N LEU A 100 -13.40 -18.92 -11.07
CA LEU A 100 -14.07 -18.81 -12.35
C LEU A 100 -15.57 -18.53 -12.12
N PRO A 101 -16.04 -17.29 -12.34
CA PRO A 101 -17.43 -16.91 -12.11
C PRO A 101 -18.45 -17.75 -12.88
N GLY A 102 -19.57 -18.08 -12.24
CA GLY A 102 -20.72 -18.66 -12.91
C GLY A 102 -21.55 -17.63 -13.70
N PRO A 103 -22.53 -18.09 -14.49
CA PRO A 103 -23.41 -17.22 -15.29
C PRO A 103 -24.07 -16.07 -14.52
N SER A 104 -24.68 -16.36 -13.35
CA SER A 104 -25.39 -15.41 -12.49
C SER A 104 -24.51 -14.53 -11.59
N PHE A 105 -23.18 -14.72 -11.59
CA PHE A 105 -22.30 -13.98 -10.67
C PHE A 105 -22.35 -12.46 -10.88
N GLY A 106 -22.50 -11.98 -12.11
CA GLY A 106 -22.63 -10.53 -12.38
C GLY A 106 -23.92 -9.93 -11.83
N GLU A 107 -25.02 -10.70 -11.86
CA GLU A 107 -26.30 -10.32 -11.24
C GLU A 107 -26.14 -10.22 -9.72
N GLN A 108 -25.40 -11.16 -9.12
CA GLN A 108 -25.07 -11.17 -7.70
C GLN A 108 -24.21 -9.96 -7.28
N CYS A 109 -23.19 -9.61 -8.05
CA CYS A 109 -22.40 -8.39 -7.82
C CYS A 109 -23.27 -7.12 -7.92
N THR A 110 -24.20 -7.08 -8.87
CA THR A 110 -25.14 -5.96 -9.02
C THR A 110 -26.11 -5.88 -7.85
N ALA A 111 -26.60 -7.01 -7.34
CA ALA A 111 -27.46 -7.06 -6.15
C ALA A 111 -26.71 -6.58 -4.90
N ALA A 112 -25.47 -7.02 -4.71
CA ALA A 112 -24.61 -6.56 -3.60
C ALA A 112 -24.46 -5.04 -3.62
N ARG A 113 -24.13 -4.44 -4.77
CA ARG A 113 -24.04 -2.98 -4.94
C ARG A 113 -25.34 -2.23 -4.64
N ARG A 114 -26.49 -2.89 -4.78
CA ARG A 114 -27.81 -2.32 -4.47
C ARG A 114 -28.23 -2.53 -3.00
N GLY A 115 -27.34 -3.04 -2.15
CA GLY A 115 -27.57 -3.24 -0.72
C GLY A 115 -28.06 -4.64 -0.33
N ASP A 116 -27.98 -5.64 -1.21
CA ASP A 116 -28.28 -7.03 -0.83
C ASP A 116 -27.10 -7.63 -0.03
N GLU A 117 -27.24 -7.67 1.29
CA GLU A 117 -26.24 -8.20 2.22
C GLU A 117 -25.91 -9.68 1.97
N GLY A 118 -26.91 -10.47 1.58
CA GLY A 118 -26.72 -11.90 1.28
C GLY A 118 -25.89 -12.09 0.01
N ALA A 119 -26.13 -11.27 -1.00
CA ALA A 119 -25.30 -11.23 -2.20
C ALA A 119 -23.87 -10.75 -1.89
N ALA A 120 -23.72 -9.70 -1.06
CA ALA A 120 -22.42 -9.19 -0.64
C ALA A 120 -21.60 -10.24 0.12
N ALA A 121 -22.20 -10.92 1.10
CA ALA A 121 -21.57 -12.00 1.85
C ALA A 121 -21.12 -13.13 0.92
N ALA A 122 -21.97 -13.55 -0.02
CA ALA A 122 -21.63 -14.59 -0.96
C ALA A 122 -20.49 -14.19 -1.94
N VAL A 123 -20.40 -12.91 -2.33
CA VAL A 123 -19.26 -12.39 -3.11
C VAL A 123 -17.97 -12.43 -2.28
N ARG A 124 -17.99 -11.99 -1.00
CA ARG A 124 -16.84 -12.07 -0.10
C ARG A 124 -16.36 -13.50 0.10
N ASP A 125 -17.29 -14.43 0.33
CA ASP A 125 -17.01 -15.86 0.50
C ASP A 125 -16.39 -16.47 -0.76
N ALA A 126 -16.85 -16.02 -1.93
CA ALA A 126 -16.30 -16.46 -3.20
C ALA A 126 -14.88 -15.92 -3.42
N PHE A 127 -14.61 -14.66 -3.05
CA PHE A 127 -13.35 -13.96 -3.25
C PHE A 127 -12.81 -13.28 -2.00
N ALA A 128 -12.08 -14.03 -1.17
CA ALA A 128 -11.35 -13.46 -0.03
C ALA A 128 -10.10 -12.62 -0.41
N ASP A 129 -9.86 -12.38 -1.70
CA ASP A 129 -8.71 -11.64 -2.23
C ASP A 129 -9.22 -10.57 -3.20
N PRO A 130 -9.07 -9.27 -2.88
CA PRO A 130 -9.57 -8.15 -3.70
C PRO A 130 -9.02 -8.13 -5.13
N VAL A 131 -7.75 -8.48 -5.33
CA VAL A 131 -7.15 -8.55 -6.66
C VAL A 131 -7.84 -9.63 -7.49
N ALA A 132 -8.09 -10.78 -6.87
CA ALA A 132 -8.78 -11.85 -7.55
C ALA A 132 -10.24 -11.51 -7.90
N LEU A 133 -10.91 -10.72 -7.04
CA LEU A 133 -12.24 -10.20 -7.31
C LEU A 133 -12.21 -9.23 -8.49
N ALA A 134 -11.32 -8.24 -8.47
CA ALA A 134 -11.16 -7.25 -9.55
C ALA A 134 -10.95 -7.91 -10.92
N LEU A 135 -10.06 -8.91 -10.98
CA LEU A 135 -9.82 -9.68 -12.20
C LEU A 135 -11.02 -10.51 -12.65
N ALA A 136 -11.84 -11.01 -11.72
CA ALA A 136 -13.04 -11.77 -12.05
C ALA A 136 -14.21 -10.87 -12.48
N CYS A 137 -14.26 -9.64 -11.94
CA CYS A 137 -15.35 -8.69 -12.17
C CYS A 137 -15.33 -7.97 -13.50
N GLY A 138 -14.20 -7.97 -14.19
CA GLY A 138 -14.00 -7.23 -15.41
C GLY A 138 -14.93 -7.51 -16.57
N GLU A 139 -15.54 -8.69 -16.59
CA GLU A 139 -16.44 -9.06 -17.67
C GLU A 139 -17.87 -8.54 -17.49
N PHE A 140 -18.23 -8.03 -16.31
CA PHE A 140 -19.60 -7.65 -15.98
C PHE A 140 -19.73 -6.33 -15.22
N LEU A 141 -18.63 -5.82 -14.65
CA LEU A 141 -18.56 -4.47 -14.10
C LEU A 141 -17.55 -3.66 -14.91
N ASP A 142 -17.89 -2.41 -15.19
CA ASP A 142 -16.88 -1.40 -15.48
C ASP A 142 -16.07 -1.07 -14.21
N ALA A 143 -15.01 -0.28 -14.37
CA ALA A 143 -14.07 -0.04 -13.29
C ALA A 143 -14.69 0.77 -12.13
N GLU A 144 -15.59 1.71 -12.41
CA GLU A 144 -16.33 2.46 -11.38
C GLU A 144 -17.28 1.55 -10.60
N ALA A 145 -18.04 0.70 -11.31
CA ALA A 145 -18.90 -0.30 -10.70
C ALA A 145 -18.13 -1.31 -9.83
N LEU A 146 -16.89 -1.62 -10.19
CA LEU A 146 -16.01 -2.43 -9.35
C LEU A 146 -15.62 -1.69 -8.07
N VAL A 147 -15.27 -0.40 -8.14
CA VAL A 147 -14.96 0.41 -6.95
C VAL A 147 -16.16 0.46 -5.99
N ASP A 148 -17.36 0.73 -6.50
CA ASP A 148 -18.59 0.68 -5.70
C ASP A 148 -18.77 -0.67 -5.00
N LEU A 149 -18.54 -1.78 -5.72
CA LEU A 149 -18.61 -3.10 -5.13
C LEU A 149 -17.57 -3.29 -4.03
N LEU A 150 -16.32 -2.87 -4.26
CA LEU A 150 -15.25 -2.96 -3.27
C LEU A 150 -15.59 -2.18 -2.00
N GLY A 151 -16.14 -0.97 -2.14
CA GLY A 151 -16.64 -0.16 -1.02
C GLY A 151 -17.72 -0.86 -0.21
N VAL A 152 -18.75 -1.40 -0.89
CA VAL A 152 -19.82 -2.17 -0.21
C VAL A 152 -19.28 -3.40 0.52
N LEU A 153 -18.30 -4.09 -0.07
CA LEU A 153 -17.73 -5.29 0.56
C LEU A 153 -16.86 -4.94 1.77
N ALA A 154 -16.09 -3.84 1.70
CA ALA A 154 -15.25 -3.33 2.77
C ALA A 154 -16.08 -2.85 3.96
N ALA A 155 -17.08 -2.00 3.72
CA ALA A 155 -17.96 -1.49 4.77
C ALA A 155 -18.72 -2.60 5.54
N GLY A 156 -18.97 -3.74 4.89
CA GLY A 156 -19.67 -4.88 5.50
C GLY A 156 -18.78 -5.97 6.13
N ASP A 157 -17.44 -5.87 6.03
CA ASP A 157 -16.49 -6.84 6.60
C ASP A 157 -15.12 -6.18 6.80
N GLY A 158 -14.79 -5.80 8.03
CA GLY A 158 -13.48 -5.20 8.35
C GLY A 158 -12.31 -6.05 7.87
N ALA A 159 -12.43 -7.39 7.98
CA ALA A 159 -11.41 -8.31 7.48
C ALA A 159 -11.22 -8.23 5.96
N PHE A 160 -12.22 -7.79 5.19
CA PHE A 160 -12.10 -7.48 3.76
C PHE A 160 -11.51 -6.08 3.55
N ALA A 161 -11.92 -5.09 4.34
CA ALA A 161 -11.34 -3.75 4.31
C ALA A 161 -9.82 -3.79 4.54
N ASP A 162 -9.35 -4.48 5.58
CA ASP A 162 -7.92 -4.75 5.87
C ASP A 162 -7.17 -5.32 4.66
N ARG A 163 -7.82 -6.22 3.92
CA ARG A 163 -7.23 -6.86 2.73
C ARG A 163 -7.21 -5.92 1.55
N LEU A 164 -8.26 -5.11 1.39
CA LEU A 164 -8.34 -4.12 0.33
C LEU A 164 -7.31 -3.01 0.56
N HIS A 165 -7.21 -2.48 1.78
CA HIS A 165 -6.15 -1.57 2.20
C HIS A 165 -4.78 -2.10 1.78
N GLY A 166 -4.42 -3.33 2.20
CA GLY A 166 -3.13 -3.92 1.87
C GLY A 166 -2.90 -4.29 0.38
N ALA A 167 -3.94 -4.26 -0.45
CA ALA A 167 -3.89 -4.67 -1.85
C ALA A 167 -4.32 -3.59 -2.85
N ARG A 168 -4.62 -2.36 -2.41
CA ARG A 168 -5.21 -1.30 -3.25
C ARG A 168 -4.37 -0.97 -4.49
N TYR A 169 -3.06 -0.86 -4.34
CA TYR A 169 -2.15 -0.66 -5.49
C TYR A 169 -2.01 -1.91 -6.36
N ASP A 170 -2.11 -3.12 -5.80
CA ASP A 170 -2.13 -4.36 -6.58
C ASP A 170 -3.41 -4.49 -7.42
N VAL A 171 -4.55 -4.02 -6.91
CA VAL A 171 -5.83 -3.92 -7.63
C VAL A 171 -5.67 -2.94 -8.79
N LEU A 172 -5.25 -1.70 -8.52
CA LEU A 172 -5.06 -0.67 -9.55
C LEU A 172 -4.09 -1.10 -10.64
N ARG A 173 -2.95 -1.68 -10.26
CA ARG A 173 -1.98 -2.24 -11.20
C ARG A 173 -2.63 -3.31 -12.09
N SER A 174 -3.41 -4.22 -11.50
CA SER A 174 -4.10 -5.28 -12.25
C SER A 174 -5.11 -4.71 -13.24
N LEU A 175 -5.86 -3.67 -12.87
CA LEU A 175 -6.79 -2.97 -13.75
C LEU A 175 -6.08 -2.25 -14.90
N ALA A 176 -4.89 -1.70 -14.63
CA ALA A 176 -4.11 -0.96 -15.62
C ALA A 176 -3.44 -1.86 -16.67
N VAL A 177 -2.96 -3.05 -16.28
CA VAL A 177 -2.13 -3.88 -17.19
C VAL A 177 -2.83 -5.15 -17.70
N THR A 178 -4.04 -5.45 -17.25
CA THR A 178 -4.74 -6.69 -17.61
C THR A 178 -5.95 -6.41 -18.50
N PRO A 179 -5.88 -6.68 -19.82
CA PRO A 179 -6.95 -6.38 -20.80
C PRO A 179 -8.29 -7.12 -20.60
N ALA A 180 -8.40 -7.98 -19.59
CA ALA A 180 -9.61 -8.74 -19.30
C ALA A 180 -10.07 -8.61 -17.84
N ALA A 181 -9.45 -7.71 -17.07
CA ALA A 181 -10.04 -7.16 -15.87
C ALA A 181 -11.11 -6.13 -16.24
N ALA A 182 -11.65 -5.37 -15.27
CA ALA A 182 -12.47 -4.19 -15.54
C ALA A 182 -11.52 -3.12 -16.10
N ALA A 183 -11.04 -3.40 -17.31
CA ALA A 183 -9.83 -2.82 -17.85
C ALA A 183 -10.01 -1.33 -17.96
N VAL A 184 -9.01 -0.63 -17.46
CA VAL A 184 -8.92 0.80 -17.62
C VAL A 184 -8.11 1.03 -18.87
N ASP A 185 -8.76 1.52 -19.91
CA ASP A 185 -8.14 1.70 -21.23
C ASP A 185 -7.50 3.08 -21.42
N ASP A 186 -7.72 4.00 -20.48
CA ASP A 186 -7.27 5.38 -20.56
C ASP A 186 -6.99 5.99 -19.18
N GLY A 187 -6.16 7.04 -19.16
CA GLY A 187 -5.73 7.73 -17.96
C GLY A 187 -6.84 8.47 -17.22
N GLU A 188 -7.88 8.95 -17.91
CA GLU A 188 -9.01 9.63 -17.27
C GLU A 188 -9.82 8.63 -16.44
N THR A 189 -10.12 7.46 -17.02
CA THR A 189 -10.74 6.35 -16.32
C THR A 189 -9.86 5.84 -15.18
N PHE A 190 -8.54 5.81 -15.37
CA PHE A 190 -7.60 5.40 -14.30
C PHE A 190 -7.67 6.33 -13.10
N GLU A 191 -7.63 7.64 -13.31
CA GLU A 191 -7.71 8.62 -12.23
C GLU A 191 -9.08 8.60 -11.52
N ARG A 192 -10.18 8.38 -12.24
CA ARG A 192 -11.51 8.18 -11.63
C ARG A 192 -11.54 6.96 -10.69
N VAL A 193 -10.95 5.84 -11.11
CA VAL A 193 -10.88 4.62 -10.29
C VAL A 193 -9.97 4.82 -9.08
N VAL A 194 -8.85 5.53 -9.24
CA VAL A 194 -7.96 5.89 -8.14
C VAL A 194 -8.71 6.77 -7.12
N SER A 195 -9.36 7.84 -7.57
CA SER A 195 -10.15 8.72 -6.71
C SER A 195 -11.25 7.94 -5.98
N GLY A 196 -11.97 7.07 -6.68
CA GLY A 196 -13.03 6.30 -6.04
C GLY A 196 -12.52 5.29 -5.00
N LEU A 197 -11.26 4.82 -5.08
CA LEU A 197 -10.65 4.02 -4.01
C LEU A 197 -10.15 4.89 -2.85
N ASP A 198 -9.66 6.10 -3.14
CA ASP A 198 -9.23 7.10 -2.15
C ASP A 198 -10.42 7.57 -1.28
N ASP A 199 -11.60 7.69 -1.90
CA ASP A 199 -12.85 8.07 -1.24
C ASP A 199 -13.41 6.99 -0.28
N LEU A 200 -12.80 5.80 -0.20
CA LEU A 200 -13.23 4.73 0.70
C LEU A 200 -12.54 4.86 2.06
N ASP A 201 -13.31 5.22 3.10
CA ASP A 201 -12.83 5.47 4.46
C ASP A 201 -11.87 4.39 5.01
N ASP A 202 -12.17 3.11 4.77
CA ASP A 202 -11.41 1.98 5.34
C ASP A 202 -10.24 1.47 4.45
N VAL A 203 -9.99 2.09 3.30
CA VAL A 203 -8.96 1.66 2.33
C VAL A 203 -7.69 2.48 2.45
N GLY A 204 -7.78 3.70 2.97
CA GLY A 204 -6.67 4.64 3.18
C GLY A 204 -6.12 5.25 1.88
N ASP A 205 -5.32 6.31 2.02
CA ASP A 205 -4.93 7.19 0.92
C ASP A 205 -4.35 6.47 -0.32
N VAL A 206 -4.83 6.89 -1.49
CA VAL A 206 -4.47 6.36 -2.81
C VAL A 206 -4.16 7.50 -3.79
N GLY A 207 -2.89 7.58 -4.21
CA GLY A 207 -2.45 8.58 -5.19
C GLY A 207 -2.36 8.04 -6.62
N ALA A 208 -2.73 8.85 -7.62
CA ALA A 208 -2.60 8.47 -9.03
C ALA A 208 -1.11 8.31 -9.44
N VAL A 209 -0.25 9.21 -8.98
CA VAL A 209 1.21 9.12 -9.21
C VAL A 209 1.78 7.85 -8.58
N ASP A 210 1.33 7.50 -7.38
CA ASP A 210 1.76 6.33 -6.62
C ASP A 210 1.34 5.05 -7.33
N ALA A 211 0.11 4.99 -7.84
CA ALA A 211 -0.41 3.87 -8.60
C ALA A 211 0.30 3.69 -9.95
N LEU A 212 0.57 4.78 -10.68
CA LEU A 212 1.35 4.72 -11.91
C LEU A 212 2.80 4.29 -11.64
N ALA A 213 3.42 4.81 -10.58
CA ALA A 213 4.76 4.41 -10.19
C ALA A 213 4.84 2.92 -9.79
N ASP A 214 3.79 2.39 -9.16
CA ASP A 214 3.67 0.96 -8.86
C ASP A 214 3.62 0.10 -10.13
N VAL A 215 2.85 0.52 -11.15
CA VAL A 215 2.84 -0.12 -12.47
C VAL A 215 4.24 -0.09 -13.10
N VAL A 216 4.92 1.06 -13.10
CA VAL A 216 6.29 1.20 -13.64
C VAL A 216 7.28 0.31 -12.88
N ALA A 217 7.17 0.25 -11.56
CA ALA A 217 8.08 -0.53 -10.73
C ALA A 217 7.97 -2.04 -11.00
N VAL A 218 6.76 -2.55 -11.27
CA VAL A 218 6.45 -3.99 -11.32
C VAL A 218 6.31 -4.54 -12.73
N CYS A 219 5.66 -3.81 -13.64
CA CYS A 219 5.19 -4.36 -14.92
C CYS A 219 6.10 -4.01 -16.10
N HIS A 220 7.12 -3.18 -15.89
CA HIS A 220 7.98 -2.70 -16.95
C HIS A 220 9.45 -2.93 -16.62
N ASP A 221 10.12 -3.67 -17.49
CA ASP A 221 11.55 -3.97 -17.38
C ASP A 221 12.40 -3.02 -18.23
N THR A 222 11.77 -2.20 -19.08
CA THR A 222 12.45 -1.26 -19.97
C THR A 222 11.79 0.11 -19.99
N VAL A 223 12.59 1.15 -20.25
CA VAL A 223 12.09 2.52 -20.44
C VAL A 223 11.14 2.61 -21.63
N ALA A 224 11.36 1.81 -22.68
CA ALA A 224 10.51 1.78 -23.85
C ALA A 224 9.11 1.21 -23.54
N SER A 225 9.02 0.16 -22.72
CA SER A 225 7.73 -0.38 -22.27
C SER A 225 6.96 0.62 -21.41
N THR A 226 7.65 1.33 -20.52
CA THR A 226 7.04 2.39 -19.69
C THR A 226 6.48 3.52 -20.55
N ARG A 227 7.25 4.04 -21.52
CA ARG A 227 6.76 5.10 -22.42
C ARG A 227 5.54 4.64 -23.20
N ARG A 228 5.61 3.44 -23.78
CA ARG A 228 4.49 2.88 -24.52
C ARG A 228 3.24 2.75 -23.65
N PHE A 229 3.38 2.30 -22.41
CA PHE A 229 2.25 2.21 -21.47
C PHE A 229 1.63 3.58 -21.20
N VAL A 230 2.44 4.60 -20.91
CA VAL A 230 1.97 5.98 -20.66
C VAL A 230 1.27 6.55 -21.90
N ASP A 231 1.86 6.36 -23.08
CA ASP A 231 1.30 6.80 -24.36
C ASP A 231 -0.01 6.06 -24.70
N ASP A 232 -0.04 4.73 -24.51
CA ASP A 232 -1.20 3.87 -24.77
C ASP A 232 -2.37 4.23 -23.81
N PHE A 233 -2.07 4.66 -22.57
CA PHE A 233 -3.06 5.20 -21.62
C PHE A 233 -3.51 6.63 -21.93
N GLY A 234 -2.91 7.29 -22.92
CA GLY A 234 -3.28 8.66 -23.31
C GLY A 234 -2.70 9.77 -22.42
N TYR A 235 -1.71 9.46 -21.58
CA TYR A 235 -0.99 10.48 -20.82
C TYR A 235 0.06 11.18 -21.69
N ASP A 236 0.16 12.51 -21.58
CA ASP A 236 1.32 13.26 -22.08
C ASP A 236 2.46 13.13 -21.05
N LEU A 237 3.46 12.31 -21.34
CA LEU A 237 4.58 12.06 -20.42
C LEU A 237 5.25 13.36 -19.92
N PRO A 238 5.62 14.34 -20.78
CA PRO A 238 6.08 15.66 -20.33
C PRO A 238 5.13 16.45 -19.42
N ALA A 239 3.81 16.28 -19.54
CA ALA A 239 2.86 16.89 -18.61
C ALA A 239 2.86 16.15 -17.28
N LEU A 240 2.85 14.82 -17.30
CA LEU A 240 2.88 13.96 -16.11
C LEU A 240 4.18 14.18 -15.30
N GLU A 241 5.32 14.34 -15.97
CA GLU A 241 6.62 14.67 -15.36
C GLU A 241 6.69 16.08 -14.77
N ARG A 242 5.75 16.98 -15.09
CA ARG A 242 5.65 18.33 -14.50
C ARG A 242 4.58 18.43 -13.42
N ARG A 243 3.66 17.47 -13.38
CA ARG A 243 2.58 17.38 -12.40
C ARG A 243 3.16 17.20 -11.00
N ASP A 244 2.46 17.75 -10.00
CA ASP A 244 2.72 17.56 -8.57
C ASP A 244 4.23 17.63 -8.26
N ASP A 245 4.81 18.82 -8.52
CA ASP A 245 6.22 19.19 -8.33
C ASP A 245 7.28 18.32 -9.05
N GLY A 246 6.85 17.43 -9.95
CA GLY A 246 7.72 16.53 -10.69
C GLY A 246 8.02 15.22 -9.96
N ARG A 247 7.19 14.79 -9.00
CA ARG A 247 7.34 13.49 -8.34
C ARG A 247 7.39 12.32 -9.33
N PHE A 248 6.53 12.32 -10.36
CA PHE A 248 6.58 11.28 -11.39
C PHE A 248 7.86 11.35 -12.26
N PHE A 249 8.45 12.54 -12.44
CA PHE A 249 9.74 12.67 -13.12
C PHE A 249 10.87 11.97 -12.37
N ALA A 250 10.88 12.05 -11.03
CA ALA A 250 11.82 11.28 -10.21
C ALA A 250 11.63 9.76 -10.37
N VAL A 251 10.37 9.30 -10.47
CA VAL A 251 10.02 7.88 -10.74
C VAL A 251 10.56 7.43 -12.10
N VAL A 252 10.32 8.20 -13.15
CA VAL A 252 10.83 7.92 -14.50
C VAL A 252 12.36 7.86 -14.50
N LEU A 253 13.03 8.81 -13.86
CA LEU A 253 14.48 8.83 -13.80
C LEU A 253 15.05 7.66 -12.98
N ALA A 254 14.44 7.31 -11.84
CA ALA A 254 14.83 6.14 -11.07
C ALA A 254 14.72 4.85 -11.90
N HIS A 255 13.62 4.71 -12.65
CA HIS A 255 13.43 3.59 -13.57
C HIS A 255 14.46 3.60 -14.72
N VAL A 256 14.76 4.76 -15.31
CA VAL A 256 15.81 4.89 -16.34
C VAL A 256 17.19 4.52 -15.78
N VAL A 257 17.53 4.95 -14.56
CA VAL A 257 18.79 4.55 -13.91
C VAL A 257 18.84 3.04 -13.71
N ARG A 258 17.75 2.43 -13.23
CA ARG A 258 17.62 0.98 -13.04
C ARG A 258 17.86 0.19 -14.34
N CYS A 259 17.31 0.65 -15.45
CA CYS A 259 17.35 -0.07 -16.73
C CYS A 259 18.59 0.26 -17.58
N ASP A 260 18.93 1.55 -17.69
CA ASP A 260 19.88 2.07 -18.70
C ASP A 260 21.04 2.90 -18.06
N GLY A 261 21.00 3.14 -16.75
CA GLY A 261 22.03 3.84 -15.99
C GLY A 261 21.96 5.37 -16.03
N VAL A 262 22.84 6.00 -15.23
CA VAL A 262 22.84 7.45 -14.98
C VAL A 262 23.03 8.29 -16.24
N ALA A 263 23.82 7.84 -17.21
CA ALA A 263 24.04 8.58 -18.45
C ALA A 263 22.73 8.71 -19.28
N ALA A 264 21.90 7.65 -19.29
CA ALA A 264 20.61 7.67 -19.96
C ALA A 264 19.61 8.58 -19.22
N ALA A 265 19.64 8.57 -17.89
CA ALA A 265 18.83 9.47 -17.06
C ALA A 265 19.21 10.95 -17.29
N MET A 266 20.51 11.26 -17.39
CA MET A 266 21.02 12.60 -17.71
C MET A 266 20.58 13.04 -19.11
N ALA A 267 20.68 12.16 -20.10
CA ALA A 267 20.21 12.42 -21.45
C ALA A 267 18.68 12.62 -21.51
N HIS A 268 17.93 11.92 -20.65
CA HIS A 268 16.50 12.12 -20.50
C HIS A 268 16.19 13.50 -19.91
N ALA A 269 16.76 13.84 -18.76
CA ALA A 269 16.55 15.13 -18.11
C ALA A 269 16.93 16.33 -19.00
N ASN A 270 18.00 16.21 -19.78
CA ASN A 270 18.44 17.27 -20.72
C ASN A 270 17.42 17.61 -21.80
N ARG A 271 16.55 16.68 -22.21
CA ARG A 271 15.54 16.94 -23.26
C ARG A 271 14.47 17.93 -22.82
N HIS A 272 14.28 18.13 -21.52
CA HIS A 272 13.22 18.99 -20.99
C HIS A 272 13.68 20.45 -20.79
N GLY A 273 14.98 20.73 -20.93
CA GLY A 273 15.57 22.05 -20.64
C GLY A 273 15.53 22.41 -19.15
N ALA A 274 16.47 23.24 -18.70
CA ALA A 274 16.59 23.65 -17.30
C ALA A 274 15.81 24.92 -16.94
N GLY A 275 15.24 25.64 -17.91
CA GLY A 275 14.83 27.03 -17.72
C GLY A 275 16.02 27.95 -17.40
N ASP A 276 15.75 29.22 -17.10
CA ASP A 276 16.75 30.16 -16.59
C ASP A 276 16.73 30.10 -15.05
N VAL A 277 17.56 29.23 -14.49
CA VAL A 277 17.61 28.95 -13.04
C VAL A 277 19.03 29.15 -12.53
N ASP A 278 19.19 29.94 -11.46
CA ASP A 278 20.44 30.00 -10.72
C ASP A 278 20.66 28.67 -9.99
N TYR A 279 21.52 27.84 -10.59
CA TYR A 279 21.89 26.53 -10.06
C TYR A 279 22.47 26.61 -8.64
N GLY A 280 23.33 27.58 -8.37
CA GLY A 280 24.04 27.68 -7.09
C GLY A 280 23.14 28.13 -5.96
N GLU A 281 22.20 29.04 -6.24
CA GLU A 281 21.15 29.41 -5.28
C GLU A 281 20.18 28.25 -5.03
N THR A 282 19.73 27.58 -6.10
CA THR A 282 18.79 26.47 -5.98
C THR A 282 19.40 25.29 -5.22
N LYS A 283 20.69 24.99 -5.43
CA LYS A 283 21.42 23.94 -4.71
C LYS A 283 21.48 24.22 -3.21
N ARG A 284 21.87 25.44 -2.83
CA ARG A 284 21.88 25.87 -1.43
C ARG A 284 20.49 25.78 -0.78
N ARG A 285 19.43 26.13 -1.53
CA ARG A 285 18.05 26.00 -1.03
C ARG A 285 17.65 24.54 -0.82
N ALA A 286 18.06 23.62 -1.70
CA ALA A 286 17.78 22.19 -1.51
C ALA A 286 18.55 21.58 -0.35
N GLU A 287 19.81 21.97 -0.16
CA GLU A 287 20.62 21.57 1.00
C GLU A 287 20.05 22.10 2.33
N ALA A 288 19.49 23.31 2.32
CA ALA A 288 18.88 23.95 3.48
C ALA A 288 17.37 23.68 3.65
N ALA A 289 16.77 22.87 2.77
CA ALA A 289 15.33 22.61 2.81
C ALA A 289 14.95 21.81 4.06
N ASP A 290 13.82 22.17 4.66
CA ASP A 290 13.21 21.44 5.75
C ASP A 290 12.88 20.00 5.30
N TYR A 291 12.82 19.07 6.26
CA TYR A 291 12.69 17.63 5.99
C TYR A 291 11.60 17.33 4.94
N TRP A 292 10.38 17.82 5.15
CA TRP A 292 9.23 17.58 4.27
C TRP A 292 9.32 18.24 2.89
N GLU A 293 10.08 19.33 2.75
CA GLU A 293 10.25 20.06 1.49
C GLU A 293 11.45 19.57 0.67
N ARG A 294 12.33 18.79 1.30
CA ARG A 294 13.64 18.41 0.76
C ARG A 294 13.51 17.61 -0.54
N GLY A 295 12.55 16.69 -0.61
CA GLY A 295 12.28 15.93 -1.83
C GLY A 295 11.97 16.85 -3.02
N ALA A 296 11.04 17.78 -2.86
CA ALA A 296 10.65 18.73 -3.91
C ALA A 296 11.81 19.67 -4.28
N ALA A 297 12.57 20.14 -3.28
CA ALA A 297 13.70 21.03 -3.50
C ALA A 297 14.81 20.38 -4.34
N TRP A 298 15.13 19.10 -4.09
CA TRP A 298 16.09 18.36 -4.91
C TRP A 298 15.55 18.01 -6.30
N ARG A 299 14.26 17.67 -6.43
CA ARG A 299 13.64 17.43 -7.76
C ARG A 299 13.77 18.64 -8.68
N ALA A 300 13.62 19.85 -8.14
CA ALA A 300 13.77 21.09 -8.90
C ALA A 300 15.19 21.29 -9.51
N LEU A 301 16.23 20.65 -8.94
CA LEU A 301 17.61 20.74 -9.42
C LEU A 301 17.95 19.78 -10.55
N VAL A 302 17.17 18.72 -10.73
CA VAL A 302 17.54 17.61 -11.61
C VAL A 302 17.76 18.06 -13.06
N ARG A 303 16.87 18.91 -13.58
CA ARG A 303 17.00 19.44 -14.97
C ARG A 303 18.18 20.41 -15.12
N PRO A 304 18.38 21.41 -14.23
CA PRO A 304 19.61 22.21 -14.20
C PRO A 304 20.89 21.40 -14.08
N ALA A 305 20.91 20.36 -13.23
CA ALA A 305 22.08 19.51 -13.03
C ALA A 305 22.45 18.70 -14.28
N ALA A 306 21.47 18.33 -15.11
CA ALA A 306 21.72 17.60 -16.35
C ALA A 306 22.56 18.40 -17.37
N GLN A 307 22.61 19.73 -17.25
CA GLN A 307 23.44 20.60 -18.08
C GLN A 307 24.88 20.78 -17.56
N ARG A 308 25.19 20.18 -16.40
CA ARG A 308 26.52 20.17 -15.79
C ARG A 308 27.27 18.92 -16.24
N ASP A 309 28.22 18.46 -15.43
CA ASP A 309 28.87 17.17 -15.64
C ASP A 309 28.06 16.02 -15.04
N ARG A 310 28.47 14.80 -15.39
CA ARG A 310 27.80 13.56 -14.98
C ARG A 310 27.85 13.34 -13.46
N GLN A 311 28.92 13.77 -12.80
CA GLN A 311 29.09 13.56 -11.36
C GLN A 311 28.11 14.45 -10.58
N GLU A 312 28.00 15.72 -10.97
CA GLU A 312 27.04 16.64 -10.38
C GLU A 312 25.59 16.19 -10.64
N PHE A 313 25.28 15.71 -11.86
CA PHE A 313 23.96 15.15 -12.15
C PHE A 313 23.64 13.93 -11.29
N ALA A 314 24.59 13.00 -11.14
CA ALA A 314 24.41 11.82 -10.31
C ALA A 314 24.16 12.17 -8.84
N TYR A 315 24.91 13.15 -8.31
CA TYR A 315 24.74 13.66 -6.95
C TYR A 315 23.34 14.23 -6.71
N VAL A 316 22.86 15.09 -7.63
CA VAL A 316 21.52 15.68 -7.55
C VAL A 316 20.44 14.62 -7.72
N LEU A 317 20.61 13.68 -8.66
CA LEU A 317 19.65 12.61 -8.88
C LEU A 317 19.54 11.68 -7.67
N ALA A 318 20.67 11.31 -7.06
CA ALA A 318 20.70 10.49 -5.86
C ALA A 318 19.92 11.14 -4.71
N ASN A 319 20.15 12.43 -4.44
CA ASN A 319 19.40 13.18 -3.43
C ASN A 319 17.93 13.35 -3.79
N ALA A 320 17.62 13.68 -5.05
CA ALA A 320 16.24 13.84 -5.51
C ALA A 320 15.45 12.55 -5.31
N CYS A 321 15.99 11.41 -5.73
CA CYS A 321 15.33 10.12 -5.55
C CYS A 321 15.25 9.73 -4.06
N TYR A 322 16.35 9.85 -3.30
CA TYR A 322 16.38 9.48 -1.88
C TYR A 322 15.35 10.27 -1.08
N TRP A 323 15.41 11.61 -1.14
CA TRP A 323 14.50 12.46 -0.38
C TRP A 323 13.07 12.38 -0.89
N SER A 324 12.85 12.15 -2.20
CA SER A 324 11.48 11.89 -2.69
C SER A 324 10.88 10.62 -2.09
N GLY A 325 11.68 9.55 -1.92
CA GLY A 325 11.24 8.33 -1.25
C GLY A 325 11.02 8.56 0.25
N GLU A 326 12.00 9.19 0.90
CA GLU A 326 12.01 9.44 2.35
C GLU A 326 10.85 10.33 2.83
N THR A 327 10.51 11.38 2.07
CA THR A 327 9.41 12.29 2.43
C THR A 327 8.06 11.85 1.91
N THR A 328 8.02 10.79 1.09
CA THR A 328 6.77 10.16 0.66
C THR A 328 6.31 9.18 1.73
N ARG A 329 5.00 9.05 1.90
CA ARG A 329 4.39 7.93 2.61
C ARG A 329 3.39 7.25 1.70
N SER A 330 3.68 6.01 1.30
CA SER A 330 2.80 5.26 0.39
C SER A 330 2.98 3.76 0.57
N ASP A 331 1.88 3.01 0.55
CA ASP A 331 1.95 1.54 0.46
C ASP A 331 2.15 1.06 -1.00
N SER A 332 2.46 1.97 -1.94
CA SER A 332 2.88 1.62 -3.30
C SER A 332 4.37 1.23 -3.34
N ARG A 333 4.83 0.67 -4.45
CA ARG A 333 6.27 0.42 -4.69
C ARG A 333 7.07 1.66 -5.13
N LEU A 334 6.45 2.84 -5.11
CA LEU A 334 7.11 4.09 -5.49
C LEU A 334 8.37 4.35 -4.65
N GLU A 335 8.30 4.20 -3.33
CA GLU A 335 9.45 4.41 -2.43
C GLU A 335 10.58 3.43 -2.75
N GLU A 336 10.26 2.15 -2.96
CA GLU A 336 11.24 1.13 -3.30
C GLU A 336 11.98 1.44 -4.61
N LEU A 337 11.26 1.91 -5.63
CA LEU A 337 11.83 2.28 -6.92
C LEU A 337 12.71 3.54 -6.80
N LEU A 338 12.26 4.55 -6.05
CA LEU A 338 13.02 5.77 -5.81
C LEU A 338 14.32 5.47 -5.05
N HIS A 339 14.26 4.68 -3.98
CA HIS A 339 15.46 4.27 -3.25
C HIS A 339 16.39 3.39 -4.11
N GLU A 340 15.86 2.52 -4.96
CA GLU A 340 16.67 1.77 -5.93
C GLU A 340 17.41 2.70 -6.91
N GLY A 341 16.71 3.70 -7.46
CA GLY A 341 17.32 4.73 -8.31
C GLY A 341 18.37 5.58 -7.59
N ALA A 342 18.11 5.94 -6.33
CA ALA A 342 19.02 6.72 -5.50
C ALA A 342 20.32 5.95 -5.22
N ALA A 343 20.21 4.68 -4.82
CA ALA A 343 21.37 3.83 -4.56
C ALA A 343 22.23 3.66 -5.83
N ALA A 344 21.61 3.39 -6.98
CA ALA A 344 22.32 3.23 -8.24
C ALA A 344 23.00 4.52 -8.73
N ALA A 345 22.38 5.68 -8.50
CA ALA A 345 23.00 6.98 -8.81
C ALA A 345 24.18 7.29 -7.86
N ALA A 346 24.00 7.07 -6.56
CA ALA A 346 25.02 7.28 -5.53
C ALA A 346 26.26 6.39 -5.74
N ALA A 347 26.04 5.10 -6.02
CA ALA A 347 27.11 4.13 -6.30
C ALA A 347 27.94 4.52 -7.54
N SER A 348 27.38 5.29 -8.48
CA SER A 348 28.12 5.71 -9.69
C SER A 348 29.16 6.81 -9.43
N ILE A 349 29.14 7.41 -8.23
CA ILE A 349 30.02 8.50 -7.79
C ILE A 349 30.62 8.25 -6.40
N ASP A 350 30.57 7.02 -5.90
CA ASP A 350 31.08 6.62 -4.58
C ASP A 350 30.50 7.46 -3.43
N LEU A 351 29.19 7.76 -3.48
CA LEU A 351 28.49 8.50 -2.41
C LEU A 351 27.88 7.52 -1.41
N ASP A 352 28.76 6.89 -0.61
CA ASP A 352 28.43 5.79 0.30
C ASP A 352 27.25 6.10 1.24
N TRP A 353 27.18 7.35 1.72
CA TRP A 353 26.10 7.85 2.58
C TRP A 353 24.69 7.58 2.00
N ILE A 354 24.45 8.06 0.77
CA ILE A 354 23.14 7.92 0.13
C ILE A 354 22.93 6.49 -0.34
N GLU A 355 23.98 5.82 -0.82
CA GLU A 355 23.88 4.43 -1.23
C GLU A 355 23.40 3.53 -0.08
N GLY A 356 24.08 3.60 1.06
CA GLY A 356 23.74 2.82 2.25
C GLY A 356 22.33 3.14 2.75
N ARG A 357 21.98 4.43 2.90
CA ARG A 357 20.65 4.84 3.34
C ARG A 357 19.54 4.43 2.38
N ALA A 358 19.74 4.57 1.08
CA ALA A 358 18.75 4.18 0.11
C ALA A 358 18.53 2.65 0.10
N ARG A 359 19.59 1.85 0.17
CA ARG A 359 19.47 0.38 0.30
C ARG A 359 18.70 -0.01 1.57
N PHE A 360 19.01 0.64 2.68
CA PHE A 360 18.35 0.43 3.96
C PHE A 360 16.85 0.80 3.91
N GLN A 361 16.53 2.01 3.42
CA GLN A 361 15.15 2.50 3.35
C GLN A 361 14.31 1.72 2.34
N ARG A 362 14.88 1.27 1.22
CA ARG A 362 14.19 0.37 0.28
C ARG A 362 13.66 -0.88 0.99
N HIS A 363 14.47 -1.48 1.87
CA HIS A 363 14.06 -2.67 2.61
C HIS A 363 13.04 -2.34 3.71
N ARG A 364 13.16 -1.19 4.38
CA ARG A 364 12.13 -0.74 5.34
C ARG A 364 10.80 -0.45 4.66
N ALA A 365 10.77 0.30 3.56
CA ALA A 365 9.58 0.58 2.76
C ALA A 365 8.88 -0.72 2.32
N ALA A 366 9.64 -1.67 1.76
CA ALA A 366 9.12 -2.99 1.40
C ALA A 366 8.57 -3.76 2.60
N GLY A 367 9.23 -3.66 3.77
CA GLY A 367 8.80 -4.27 5.02
C GLY A 367 7.46 -3.70 5.52
N HIS A 368 7.32 -2.38 5.52
CA HIS A 368 6.10 -1.68 5.93
C HIS A 368 4.93 -2.01 5.00
N ARG A 369 5.13 -2.02 3.68
CA ARG A 369 4.11 -2.45 2.70
C ARG A 369 3.60 -3.87 2.95
N HIS A 370 4.43 -4.75 3.51
CA HIS A 370 4.09 -6.15 3.78
C HIS A 370 3.61 -6.43 5.21
N ARG A 371 3.34 -5.42 6.05
CA ARG A 371 2.96 -5.61 7.46
C ARG A 371 1.52 -6.10 7.69
N SER A 372 0.81 -6.51 6.64
CA SER A 372 -0.54 -7.08 6.77
C SER A 372 -0.53 -8.56 7.19
N SER A 373 -1.67 -9.03 7.70
CA SER A 373 -1.83 -10.34 8.36
C SER A 373 -1.41 -11.56 7.54
N ARG A 374 -1.37 -11.45 6.21
CA ARG A 374 -0.98 -12.54 5.30
C ARG A 374 0.46 -12.46 4.81
N THR A 375 1.11 -11.31 4.94
CA THR A 375 2.44 -11.07 4.38
C THR A 375 3.52 -10.83 5.44
N TYR A 376 3.22 -11.05 6.72
CA TYR A 376 4.22 -10.95 7.81
C TYR A 376 5.55 -11.66 7.53
N ALA A 377 5.53 -12.83 6.87
CA ALA A 377 6.77 -13.52 6.53
C ALA A 377 7.66 -12.72 5.56
N LEU A 378 7.04 -12.05 4.58
CA LEU A 378 7.75 -11.17 3.66
C LEU A 378 8.25 -9.92 4.36
N ALA A 379 7.43 -9.30 5.23
CA ALA A 379 7.86 -8.15 6.03
C ALA A 379 9.07 -8.47 6.90
N LEU A 380 9.06 -9.63 7.57
CA LEU A 380 10.18 -10.07 8.41
C LEU A 380 11.47 -10.28 7.60
N ASP A 381 11.41 -10.93 6.43
CA ASP A 381 12.58 -11.06 5.54
C ASP A 381 13.11 -9.68 5.11
N ARG A 382 12.24 -8.72 4.83
CA ARG A 382 12.65 -7.37 4.45
C ARG A 382 13.32 -6.60 5.60
N PHE A 383 12.79 -6.65 6.81
CA PHE A 383 13.46 -6.02 7.96
C PHE A 383 14.78 -6.71 8.31
N GLU A 384 14.89 -8.04 8.15
CA GLU A 384 16.16 -8.76 8.30
C GLU A 384 17.21 -8.32 7.26
N ARG A 385 16.79 -8.04 6.02
CA ARG A 385 17.68 -7.45 5.01
C ARG A 385 18.07 -6.01 5.33
N ALA A 386 17.17 -5.22 5.92
CA ALA A 386 17.50 -3.87 6.39
C ALA A 386 18.53 -3.92 7.54
N GLU A 387 18.37 -4.82 8.51
CA GLU A 387 19.39 -5.08 9.55
C GLU A 387 20.75 -5.47 8.93
N ALA A 388 20.74 -6.35 7.91
CA ALA A 388 21.96 -6.75 7.22
C ALA A 388 22.66 -5.58 6.50
N VAL A 389 21.89 -4.69 5.85
CA VAL A 389 22.45 -3.47 5.24
C VAL A 389 23.01 -2.53 6.31
N ALA A 390 22.32 -2.35 7.45
CA ALA A 390 22.83 -1.52 8.54
C ALA A 390 24.19 -2.03 9.05
N ALA A 391 24.41 -3.34 9.09
CA ALA A 391 25.71 -3.91 9.48
C ALA A 391 26.85 -3.64 8.47
N GLU A 392 26.55 -3.22 7.23
CA GLU A 392 27.55 -2.87 6.22
C GLU A 392 28.09 -1.44 6.39
N TYR A 393 27.36 -0.54 7.07
CA TYR A 393 27.68 0.89 7.15
C TYR A 393 27.66 1.38 8.61
N ASP A 394 28.73 2.05 9.04
CA ASP A 394 28.89 2.53 10.42
C ASP A 394 27.90 3.63 10.84
N PHE A 395 27.37 4.36 9.86
CA PHE A 395 26.41 5.44 10.08
C PHE A 395 24.93 5.02 10.06
N LEU A 396 24.65 3.72 9.90
CA LEU A 396 23.30 3.17 9.91
C LEU A 396 23.00 2.48 11.23
N ASP A 397 21.90 2.87 11.86
CA ASP A 397 21.44 2.23 13.09
C ASP A 397 20.53 1.02 12.77
N PRO A 398 20.80 -0.16 13.36
CA PRO A 398 19.98 -1.37 13.16
C PRO A 398 18.75 -1.43 14.08
N GLY A 399 18.58 -0.49 15.01
CA GLY A 399 17.48 -0.39 15.96
C GLY A 399 16.12 -0.17 15.30
N GLU A 400 16.04 0.67 14.26
CA GLU A 400 14.81 0.89 13.49
C GLU A 400 14.22 -0.38 12.84
N PRO A 401 14.98 -1.17 12.05
CA PRO A 401 14.47 -2.40 11.49
C PRO A 401 14.25 -3.48 12.56
N LEU A 402 15.06 -3.52 13.62
CA LEU A 402 14.85 -4.40 14.78
C LEU A 402 13.50 -4.12 15.45
N PHE A 403 13.20 -2.86 15.73
CA PHE A 403 11.95 -2.42 16.32
C PHE A 403 10.77 -2.84 15.45
N SER A 404 10.79 -2.48 14.15
CA SER A 404 9.72 -2.82 13.21
C SER A 404 9.51 -4.34 13.07
N ARG A 405 10.61 -5.11 13.01
CA ARG A 405 10.58 -6.57 12.97
C ARG A 405 9.98 -7.17 14.24
N THR A 406 10.29 -6.60 15.41
CA THR A 406 9.74 -7.04 16.70
C THR A 406 8.23 -6.89 16.72
N ILE A 407 7.71 -5.72 16.34
CA ILE A 407 6.28 -5.44 16.23
C ILE A 407 5.60 -6.43 15.28
N VAL A 408 6.13 -6.60 14.07
CA VAL A 408 5.56 -7.50 13.06
C VAL A 408 5.58 -8.96 13.53
N ARG A 409 6.66 -9.40 14.19
CA ARG A 409 6.78 -10.76 14.73
C ARG A 409 5.78 -10.99 15.86
N SER A 410 5.61 -10.03 16.76
CA SER A 410 4.60 -10.07 17.82
C SER A 410 3.19 -10.19 17.22
N ASN A 411 2.84 -9.34 16.25
CA ASN A 411 1.54 -9.37 15.57
C ASN A 411 1.27 -10.70 14.86
N ARG A 412 2.29 -11.28 14.20
CA ARG A 412 2.19 -12.61 13.59
C ARG A 412 1.89 -13.71 14.59
N LEU A 413 2.53 -13.68 15.77
CA LEU A 413 2.32 -14.67 16.84
C LEU A 413 0.95 -14.50 17.49
N ALA A 414 0.56 -13.26 17.81
CA ALA A 414 -0.75 -12.96 18.38
C ALA A 414 -1.90 -13.40 17.46
N ARG A 415 -1.80 -13.15 16.15
CA ARG A 415 -2.80 -13.62 15.16
C ARG A 415 -2.90 -15.16 15.06
N ARG A 416 -1.89 -15.91 15.50
CA ARG A 416 -1.91 -17.38 15.57
C ARG A 416 -2.43 -17.92 16.91
N GLY A 417 -2.83 -17.03 17.83
CA GLY A 417 -3.21 -17.39 19.20
C GLY A 417 -2.02 -17.65 20.12
N GLU A 418 -0.78 -17.40 19.68
CA GLU A 418 0.43 -17.62 20.47
C GLU A 418 0.78 -16.36 21.30
N VAL A 419 -0.19 -15.83 22.05
CA VAL A 419 -0.10 -14.50 22.71
C VAL A 419 1.04 -14.44 23.73
N GLY A 420 1.29 -15.50 24.51
CA GLY A 420 2.43 -15.55 25.44
C GLY A 420 3.78 -15.39 24.75
N ARG A 421 3.97 -16.06 23.61
CA ARG A 421 5.21 -15.90 22.81
C ARG A 421 5.32 -14.52 22.18
N ALA A 422 4.18 -13.87 21.89
CA ALA A 422 4.18 -12.50 21.39
C ALA A 422 4.69 -11.53 22.47
N VAL A 423 4.30 -11.72 23.73
CA VAL A 423 4.85 -10.99 24.89
C VAL A 423 6.35 -11.21 25.02
N ASP A 424 6.82 -12.46 25.00
CA ASP A 424 8.26 -12.78 25.09
C ASP A 424 9.08 -12.07 24.00
N VAL A 425 8.55 -11.99 22.78
CA VAL A 425 9.20 -11.28 21.66
C VAL A 425 9.28 -9.77 21.89
N LEU A 426 8.25 -9.16 22.47
CA LEU A 426 8.25 -7.73 22.79
C LEU A 426 9.25 -7.42 23.90
N GLU A 427 9.36 -8.27 24.93
CA GLU A 427 10.33 -8.10 26.02
C GLU A 427 11.79 -8.28 25.56
N ASP A 428 12.06 -9.30 24.73
CA ASP A 428 13.37 -9.49 24.08
C ASP A 428 13.71 -8.29 23.17
N GLY A 429 12.75 -7.86 22.35
CA GLY A 429 12.92 -6.70 21.48
C GLY A 429 13.20 -5.41 22.26
N ALA A 430 12.48 -5.15 23.34
CA ALA A 430 12.72 -3.99 24.20
C ALA A 430 14.12 -4.04 24.85
N THR A 431 14.57 -5.23 25.24
CA THR A 431 15.95 -5.42 25.75
C THR A 431 16.97 -5.05 24.68
N ARG A 432 16.80 -5.55 23.46
CA ARG A 432 17.72 -5.27 22.35
C ARG A 432 17.68 -3.81 21.87
N VAL A 433 16.51 -3.15 21.89
CA VAL A 433 16.40 -1.71 21.57
C VAL A 433 17.16 -0.84 22.58
N ARG A 434 17.18 -1.23 23.87
CA ARG A 434 17.99 -0.52 24.89
C ARG A 434 19.50 -0.61 24.62
N GLU A 435 19.95 -1.63 23.89
CA GLU A 435 21.35 -1.84 23.53
C GLU A 435 21.74 -1.15 22.21
N CYS A 436 20.77 -0.62 21.45
CA CYS A 436 21.01 0.06 20.17
C CYS A 436 21.47 1.51 20.38
N ASP A 437 22.27 2.02 19.45
CA ASP A 437 22.81 3.39 19.46
C ASP A 437 21.87 4.37 18.75
N VAL A 438 20.60 4.34 19.16
CA VAL A 438 19.55 5.26 18.70
C VAL A 438 19.52 6.52 19.57
N PRO A 439 19.15 7.69 19.01
CA PRO A 439 18.89 8.90 19.79
C PRO A 439 17.92 8.63 20.95
N GLU A 440 18.17 9.25 22.11
CA GLU A 440 17.46 8.95 23.36
C GLU A 440 15.94 9.11 23.25
N GLU A 441 15.47 10.23 22.69
CA GLU A 441 14.06 10.49 22.46
C GLU A 441 13.41 9.41 21.57
N ARG A 442 14.10 9.01 20.49
CA ARG A 442 13.62 7.97 19.60
C ARG A 442 13.59 6.60 20.26
N ARG A 443 14.58 6.30 21.10
CA ARG A 443 14.64 5.07 21.89
C ARG A 443 13.50 4.99 22.89
N GLU A 444 13.22 6.10 23.58
CA GLU A 444 12.08 6.19 24.50
C GLU A 444 10.77 5.95 23.76
N GLU A 445 10.58 6.56 22.59
CA GLU A 445 9.38 6.34 21.78
C GLU A 445 9.19 4.86 21.40
N MET A 446 10.26 4.21 20.90
CA MET A 446 10.24 2.79 20.55
C MET A 446 9.87 1.91 21.75
N LEU A 447 10.44 2.19 22.92
CA LEU A 447 10.18 1.42 24.14
C LEU A 447 8.76 1.62 24.64
N HIS A 448 8.24 2.85 24.64
CA HIS A 448 6.84 3.13 24.97
C HIS A 448 5.88 2.37 24.04
N HIS A 449 6.14 2.33 22.74
CA HIS A 449 5.31 1.56 21.82
C HIS A 449 5.40 0.04 22.11
N LEU A 450 6.60 -0.51 22.32
CA LEU A 450 6.76 -1.93 22.65
C LEU A 450 6.04 -2.32 23.95
N ASP A 451 6.14 -1.47 24.99
CA ASP A 451 5.47 -1.69 26.27
C ASP A 451 3.95 -1.53 26.14
N GLY A 452 3.46 -0.58 25.35
CA GLY A 452 2.04 -0.44 25.01
C GLY A 452 1.47 -1.72 24.38
N GLN A 453 2.13 -2.25 23.33
CA GLN A 453 1.72 -3.51 22.72
C GLN A 453 1.81 -4.69 23.67
N ARG A 454 2.85 -4.73 24.51
CA ARG A 454 3.04 -5.79 25.51
C ARG A 454 1.86 -5.82 26.46
N HIS A 455 1.44 -4.67 26.97
CA HIS A 455 0.29 -4.55 27.86
C HIS A 455 -1.02 -4.94 27.18
N GLU A 456 -1.25 -4.56 25.92
CA GLU A 456 -2.41 -5.06 25.17
C GLU A 456 -2.42 -6.58 25.01
N ARG A 457 -1.25 -7.22 24.84
CA ARG A 457 -1.16 -8.70 24.75
C ARG A 457 -1.33 -9.37 26.12
N LEU A 458 -0.82 -8.77 27.19
CA LEU A 458 -1.05 -9.25 28.55
C LEU A 458 -2.53 -9.19 28.94
N ALA A 459 -3.25 -8.11 28.57
CA ALA A 459 -4.69 -8.02 28.78
C ALA A 459 -5.49 -9.16 28.12
N ARG A 460 -5.03 -9.64 26.94
CA ARG A 460 -5.60 -10.79 26.23
C ARG A 460 -5.26 -12.15 26.89
N LEU A 461 -4.21 -12.22 27.69
CA LEU A 461 -3.82 -13.41 28.46
C LEU A 461 -4.51 -13.48 29.82
N THR A 462 -5.01 -12.36 30.33
CA THR A 462 -5.74 -12.31 31.59
C THR A 462 -7.04 -13.11 31.49
N ASP A 463 -7.26 -13.98 32.47
CA ASP A 463 -8.48 -14.78 32.62
C ASP A 463 -9.72 -13.87 32.55
N GLU A 464 -10.80 -14.37 31.93
CA GLU A 464 -12.05 -13.60 31.78
C GLU A 464 -12.66 -13.17 33.12
N ASP A 465 -12.41 -13.93 34.19
CA ASP A 465 -12.87 -13.64 35.54
C ASP A 465 -12.00 -12.61 36.28
N ASP A 466 -10.84 -12.22 35.73
CA ASP A 466 -9.94 -11.21 36.30
C ASP A 466 -10.00 -9.89 35.52
N ALA A 467 -11.20 -9.29 35.53
CA ALA A 467 -11.47 -8.01 34.88
C ALA A 467 -10.59 -6.87 35.42
N THR A 468 -10.16 -6.94 36.69
CA THR A 468 -9.27 -5.92 37.30
C THR A 468 -7.90 -5.94 36.65
N SER A 469 -7.23 -7.09 36.58
CA SER A 469 -5.91 -7.17 35.94
C SER A 469 -5.96 -6.85 34.44
N ARG A 470 -7.05 -7.25 33.75
CA ARG A 470 -7.27 -6.92 32.33
C ARG A 470 -7.35 -5.41 32.14
N ARG A 471 -8.12 -4.73 32.98
CA ARG A 471 -8.28 -3.28 32.98
C ARG A 471 -6.95 -2.57 33.28
N GLU A 472 -6.22 -3.00 34.31
CA GLU A 472 -4.90 -2.43 34.65
C GLU A 472 -3.92 -2.50 33.48
N HIS A 473 -3.91 -3.60 32.73
CA HIS A 473 -3.09 -3.73 31.52
C HIS A 473 -3.54 -2.81 30.38
N LEU A 474 -4.85 -2.69 30.13
CA LEU A 474 -5.34 -1.78 29.09
C LEU A 474 -5.09 -0.30 29.48
N GLU A 475 -5.27 0.08 30.75
CA GLU A 475 -4.93 1.43 31.22
C GLU A 475 -3.44 1.74 31.03
N ALA A 476 -2.56 0.79 31.41
CA ALA A 476 -1.12 0.92 31.18
C ALA A 476 -0.78 1.05 29.69
N ALA A 477 -1.41 0.26 28.81
CA ALA A 477 -1.22 0.37 27.37
C ALA A 477 -1.59 1.76 26.84
N ALA A 478 -2.74 2.29 27.25
CA ALA A 478 -3.18 3.62 26.87
C ALA A 478 -2.21 4.71 27.35
N ASP A 479 -1.70 4.61 28.59
CA ASP A 479 -0.71 5.54 29.13
C ASP A 479 0.59 5.53 28.32
N HIS A 480 1.07 4.35 27.92
CA HIS A 480 2.24 4.23 27.07
C HIS A 480 2.03 4.87 25.69
N TYR A 481 0.86 4.68 25.06
CA TYR A 481 0.55 5.31 23.77
C TYR A 481 0.39 6.83 23.87
N ARG A 482 -0.27 7.33 24.93
CA ARG A 482 -0.39 8.78 25.16
C ARG A 482 0.96 9.46 25.44
N ALA A 483 1.91 8.75 26.06
CA ALA A 483 3.24 9.29 26.32
C ALA A 483 4.04 9.63 25.05
N ILE A 484 3.65 9.04 23.90
CA ILE A 484 4.29 9.23 22.60
C ILE A 484 3.35 9.85 21.56
N ASP A 485 2.20 10.40 22.01
CA ASP A 485 1.17 11.00 21.15
C ASP A 485 0.60 10.05 20.08
N PHE A 486 0.54 8.75 20.38
CA PHE A 486 -0.08 7.73 19.51
C PHE A 486 -1.60 7.71 19.74
N GLU A 487 -2.28 8.80 19.37
CA GLU A 487 -3.71 9.05 19.68
C GLU A 487 -4.62 7.89 19.22
N ARG A 488 -4.44 7.37 18.00
CA ARG A 488 -5.25 6.26 17.47
C ARG A 488 -5.11 4.97 18.28
N SER A 489 -3.92 4.66 18.77
CA SER A 489 -3.68 3.48 19.61
C SER A 489 -4.26 3.67 21.00
N ALA A 490 -4.17 4.89 21.54
CA ALA A 490 -4.81 5.22 22.81
C ALA A 490 -6.34 5.08 22.70
N GLU A 491 -6.97 5.68 21.68
CA GLU A 491 -8.42 5.60 21.42
C GLU A 491 -8.89 4.14 21.22
N ARG A 492 -8.11 3.33 20.50
CA ARG A 492 -8.37 1.89 20.33
C ARG A 492 -8.37 1.14 21.66
N VAL A 493 -7.41 1.44 22.53
CA VAL A 493 -7.32 0.81 23.85
C VAL A 493 -8.43 1.33 24.78
N GLU A 494 -8.80 2.61 24.68
CA GLU A 494 -9.96 3.19 25.38
C GLU A 494 -11.26 2.50 24.98
N THR A 495 -11.47 2.21 23.69
CA THR A 495 -12.63 1.42 23.23
C THR A 495 -12.68 0.04 23.91
N LYS A 496 -11.54 -0.65 24.00
CA LYS A 496 -11.43 -1.94 24.70
C LYS A 496 -11.67 -1.82 26.21
N LEU A 497 -11.31 -0.68 26.81
CA LEU A 497 -11.58 -0.38 28.23
C LEU A 497 -13.08 -0.22 28.48
N ASP A 498 -13.78 0.47 27.59
CA ASP A 498 -15.24 0.67 27.66
C ASP A 498 -15.99 -0.67 27.53
N GLU A 499 -15.54 -1.55 26.63
CA GLU A 499 -16.05 -2.92 26.49
C GLU A 499 -15.81 -3.80 27.73
N THR A 500 -14.80 -3.47 28.55
CA THR A 500 -14.46 -4.20 29.78
C THR A 500 -15.21 -3.66 31.00
N ASP A 501 -15.92 -2.53 30.89
CA ASP A 501 -16.69 -1.96 31.99
C ASP A 501 -18.00 -2.75 32.22
N PRO A 502 -18.18 -3.42 33.37
CA PRO A 502 -19.41 -4.16 33.67
C PRO A 502 -20.65 -3.26 33.76
N PHE A 503 -20.50 -1.93 33.86
CA PHE A 503 -21.62 -0.98 33.81
C PHE A 503 -22.03 -0.59 32.39
N ALA A 504 -21.12 -0.63 31.41
CA ALA A 504 -21.45 -0.37 30.00
C ALA A 504 -22.30 -1.50 29.39
N ALA A 505 -22.02 -2.76 29.76
CA ALA A 505 -22.82 -3.91 29.36
C ALA A 505 -24.25 -3.91 29.95
N ALA A 506 -24.46 -3.22 31.08
CA ALA A 506 -25.77 -3.11 31.73
C ALA A 506 -26.65 -1.98 31.16
N GLU A 507 -26.06 -0.97 30.53
CA GLU A 507 -26.82 0.08 29.83
C GLU A 507 -27.20 -0.32 28.40
N ALA A 508 -26.39 -1.13 27.70
CA ALA A 508 -26.72 -1.64 26.36
C ALA A 508 -27.93 -2.60 26.35
N ASP A 509 -28.15 -3.37 27.42
CA ASP A 509 -29.30 -4.28 27.56
C ASP A 509 -30.57 -3.58 28.11
N ALA A 510 -30.47 -2.31 28.53
CA ALA A 510 -31.56 -1.56 29.16
C ALA A 510 -32.14 -0.43 28.31
N ASP A 511 -31.46 -0.01 27.23
CA ASP A 511 -31.80 1.19 26.47
C ASP A 511 -32.19 0.92 25.01
N ASP A 512 -32.90 -0.19 24.75
CA ASP A 512 -33.54 -0.47 23.46
C ASP A 512 -34.84 0.35 23.25
N THR A 513 -35.01 1.44 24.00
CA THR A 513 -36.12 2.39 23.83
C THR A 513 -35.71 3.82 24.21
N GLU A 514 -35.44 4.62 23.17
CA GLU A 514 -35.62 6.09 23.15
C GLU A 514 -34.56 6.97 23.84
N TYR A 515 -33.44 7.29 23.17
CA TYR A 515 -32.80 8.61 23.37
C TYR A 515 -32.17 9.22 22.11
N VAL A 516 -32.96 10.05 21.44
CA VAL A 516 -32.53 11.03 20.43
C VAL A 516 -31.99 12.27 21.16
N SER A 517 -30.81 12.73 20.72
CA SER A 517 -30.27 14.10 20.81
C SER A 517 -29.91 14.67 22.19
N ARG A 518 -28.59 14.86 22.41
CA ARG A 518 -28.02 16.10 22.98
C ARG A 518 -26.52 16.22 22.72
N ALA A 519 -26.17 17.08 21.78
CA ALA A 519 -24.85 17.64 21.60
C ALA A 519 -24.39 18.40 22.86
N ARG A 520 -23.13 18.22 23.25
CA ARG A 520 -22.37 19.19 24.06
C ARG A 520 -20.92 19.24 23.56
N GLY A 521 -20.57 20.42 23.03
CA GLY A 521 -19.27 20.69 22.43
C GLY A 521 -18.15 20.91 23.43
N SER A 522 -16.92 20.82 22.91
CA SER A 522 -15.69 21.30 23.54
C SER A 522 -14.91 22.12 22.51
N THR A 523 -14.72 23.40 22.81
CA THR A 523 -13.95 24.37 22.02
C THR A 523 -12.45 24.19 22.26
N ARG A 524 -11.65 23.94 21.22
CA ARG A 524 -10.18 24.10 21.27
C ARG A 524 -9.77 25.49 20.77
N THR A 525 -9.02 26.19 21.62
CA THR A 525 -8.37 27.47 21.36
C THR A 525 -7.03 27.26 20.64
N ALA A 526 -6.79 28.05 19.59
CA ALA A 526 -5.51 28.12 18.90
C ALA A 526 -4.42 28.74 19.79
N ARG A 527 -3.19 28.19 19.77
CA ARG A 527 -2.00 28.80 20.37
C ARG A 527 -1.05 29.38 19.29
N PRO A 528 -0.34 30.49 19.58
CA PRO A 528 0.34 31.30 18.58
C PRO A 528 1.76 30.84 18.23
N LYS A 529 2.15 31.10 16.98
CA LYS A 529 3.51 31.01 16.41
C LYS A 529 4.53 31.82 17.22
N ARG A 530 5.77 31.33 17.30
CA ARG A 530 6.95 32.12 17.70
C ARG A 530 7.91 32.27 16.52
N GLU A 531 8.26 33.53 16.24
CA GLU A 531 9.34 33.96 15.36
C GLU A 531 10.62 34.24 16.17
N ARG A 532 11.80 33.94 15.61
CA ARG A 532 12.95 34.86 15.45
C ARG A 532 14.16 34.15 14.83
N GLY A 533 14.82 34.81 13.88
CA GLY A 533 16.03 34.32 13.18
C GLY A 533 17.36 35.00 13.56
N VAL A 534 18.43 34.43 12.97
CA VAL A 534 19.78 34.91 12.50
C VAL A 534 20.62 35.87 13.39
N ALA A 535 21.98 35.86 13.52
CA ALA A 535 23.15 35.23 12.85
C ALA A 535 24.46 35.50 13.72
N PRO A 536 25.75 35.48 13.24
CA PRO A 536 26.66 34.37 12.85
C PRO A 536 28.19 34.62 13.12
N GLU A 537 28.97 33.79 13.83
CA GLU A 537 30.45 33.86 13.70
C GLU A 537 31.08 32.52 14.18
N THR A 538 31.38 31.49 13.37
CA THR A 538 32.57 31.33 12.52
C THR A 538 32.61 29.84 12.10
N VAL A 539 32.60 29.53 10.79
CA VAL A 539 32.54 28.19 10.12
C VAL A 539 33.57 27.18 10.71
N PRO A 540 33.32 25.87 11.00
CA PRO A 540 32.95 24.76 10.05
C PRO A 540 32.21 23.51 10.66
N ASP A 541 32.18 22.40 9.89
CA ASP A 541 31.68 21.03 10.09
C ASP A 541 30.22 20.70 9.67
N LEU A 542 30.16 19.69 8.82
CA LEU A 542 29.09 19.37 7.85
C LEU A 542 28.47 18.01 8.19
N ASP A 543 28.42 17.65 9.48
CA ASP A 543 28.13 16.27 9.94
C ASP A 543 26.80 16.09 10.70
N ASP A 544 26.13 17.16 11.16
CA ASP A 544 24.94 16.99 12.04
C ASP A 544 23.57 17.08 11.32
N TYR A 545 23.47 17.72 10.15
CA TYR A 545 22.17 17.93 9.48
C TYR A 545 21.83 16.92 8.38
N LEU A 546 22.74 16.00 8.09
CA LEU A 546 22.50 14.91 7.14
C LEU A 546 22.09 13.62 7.87
N THR A 547 22.45 13.45 9.15
CA THR A 547 22.45 12.16 9.84
C THR A 547 21.21 11.85 10.66
N GLU A 548 20.50 12.86 11.15
CA GLU A 548 19.33 12.67 12.00
C GLU A 548 18.05 12.51 11.15
N PRO A 549 17.37 11.35 11.17
CA PRO A 549 15.94 11.35 10.85
C PRO A 549 15.28 12.30 11.86
N ALA A 550 14.44 13.22 11.39
CA ALA A 550 13.74 14.10 12.30
C ALA A 550 12.95 13.23 13.31
N PRO A 551 12.93 13.56 14.61
CA PRO A 551 12.27 12.73 15.63
C PRO A 551 10.77 12.50 15.37
N ASP A 552 10.15 13.28 14.47
CA ASP A 552 8.77 13.18 14.01
C ASP A 552 8.59 12.47 12.64
N ALA A 553 9.67 12.01 12.00
CA ALA A 553 9.70 11.45 10.65
C ALA A 553 9.22 9.98 10.54
N VAL A 554 8.35 9.52 11.43
CA VAL A 554 7.88 8.12 11.49
C VAL A 554 6.55 7.98 10.75
N GLY A 555 6.50 7.08 9.75
CA GLY A 555 5.30 6.81 8.95
C GLY A 555 4.13 6.33 9.81
N SER A 556 3.07 7.13 9.94
CA SER A 556 2.06 7.02 11.00
C SER A 556 2.74 6.98 12.39
N PRO A 557 2.45 7.91 13.32
CA PRO A 557 2.76 7.68 14.73
C PRO A 557 1.90 6.54 15.30
N ASP A 558 1.55 5.54 14.51
CA ASP A 558 0.83 4.35 14.96
C ASP A 558 1.04 3.19 13.99
N PRO A 559 2.18 2.47 14.10
CA PRO A 559 2.42 1.27 13.31
C PRO A 559 1.57 0.05 13.74
N GLY A 560 0.62 0.20 14.68
CA GLY A 560 -0.03 -0.91 15.37
C GLY A 560 -1.55 -1.08 15.15
N VAL A 561 -2.26 -0.12 14.56
CA VAL A 561 -3.73 -0.22 14.34
C VAL A 561 -4.04 -1.02 13.08
N LEU A 562 -4.86 -2.07 13.22
CA LEU A 562 -5.65 -2.61 12.12
C LEU A 562 -7.10 -2.08 12.25
N PRO A 563 -7.74 -1.65 11.15
CA PRO A 563 -9.13 -1.15 11.09
C PRO A 563 -10.17 -1.94 11.91
N ASP A 564 -10.01 -3.26 12.01
CA ASP A 564 -10.89 -4.16 12.77
C ASP A 564 -10.96 -3.90 14.30
N GLU A 565 -10.12 -3.03 14.85
CA GLU A 565 -10.00 -2.84 16.31
C GLU A 565 -10.74 -1.58 16.84
N CYS A 566 -11.50 -0.87 16.00
CA CYS A 566 -12.34 0.27 16.38
C CYS A 566 -13.83 -0.13 16.46
N GLY A 567 -14.37 -0.32 17.66
CA GLY A 567 -15.79 -0.61 17.92
C GLY A 567 -16.71 0.64 17.87
N GLY A 568 -16.50 1.55 16.92
CA GLY A 568 -17.29 2.79 16.78
C GLY A 568 -18.33 2.73 15.65
N ASP A 569 -19.51 3.30 15.89
CA ASP A 569 -20.64 3.39 14.95
C ASP A 569 -20.23 4.09 13.62
N PRO A 570 -20.32 3.41 12.45
CA PRO A 570 -19.83 3.89 11.14
C PRO A 570 -20.68 4.99 10.47
N HIS A 571 -21.49 5.74 11.23
CA HIS A 571 -22.43 6.73 10.68
C HIS A 571 -22.26 8.17 11.16
N ALA A 572 -21.15 8.50 11.85
CA ALA A 572 -20.84 9.89 12.16
C ALA A 572 -20.25 10.62 10.94
N SER A 573 -21.11 11.13 10.05
CA SER A 573 -20.70 11.94 8.89
C SER A 573 -19.89 13.18 9.32
N PRO A 574 -18.79 13.53 8.63
CA PRO A 574 -18.19 14.84 8.74
C PRO A 574 -19.13 15.90 8.11
N GLY A 575 -19.34 17.00 8.84
CA GLY A 575 -20.17 18.12 8.39
C GLY A 575 -19.60 18.85 7.15
N PRO A 576 -20.41 19.71 6.50
CA PRO A 576 -20.19 20.18 5.14
C PRO A 576 -18.99 21.13 5.02
N HIS A 577 -18.13 20.88 4.03
CA HIS A 577 -17.11 21.82 3.59
C HIS A 577 -17.76 22.98 2.82
N ASP A 578 -17.68 24.19 3.37
CA ASP A 578 -17.92 25.42 2.64
C ASP A 578 -16.84 25.56 1.54
N SER A 579 -17.28 25.49 0.29
CA SER A 579 -16.50 25.81 -0.89
C SER A 579 -16.23 27.31 -0.96
N HIS A 580 -15.03 27.74 -0.57
CA HIS A 580 -14.53 29.07 -0.90
C HIS A 580 -13.71 28.97 -2.20
N ASP A 581 -14.35 29.35 -3.29
CA ASP A 581 -13.76 29.64 -4.59
C ASP A 581 -12.93 30.94 -4.51
N PRO A 582 -11.61 30.93 -4.77
CA PRO A 582 -10.78 32.13 -4.76
C PRO A 582 -10.67 32.84 -6.13
N TYR A 583 -11.55 32.56 -7.10
CA TYR A 583 -11.55 33.21 -8.43
C TYR A 583 -12.81 34.01 -8.77
N ALA A 584 -13.43 34.65 -7.79
CA ALA A 584 -14.46 35.66 -8.06
C ALA A 584 -14.08 36.99 -7.41
N ASP A 585 -13.41 37.85 -8.18
CA ASP A 585 -13.65 39.29 -8.10
C ASP A 585 -13.33 39.97 -9.44
N ASP A 586 -14.19 40.93 -9.75
CA ASP A 586 -14.11 42.02 -10.73
C ASP A 586 -14.28 41.71 -12.22
N VAL A 587 -15.53 41.84 -12.72
CA VAL A 587 -15.93 42.96 -13.60
C VAL A 587 -17.43 43.24 -13.44
N ASP A 588 -17.77 44.21 -12.58
CA ASP A 588 -18.92 45.09 -12.81
C ASP A 588 -18.55 46.06 -13.95
N ASP A 589 -19.44 46.27 -14.92
CA ASP A 589 -19.94 47.62 -15.20
C ASP A 589 -20.95 47.66 -16.35
N GLU A 590 -21.93 48.55 -16.20
CA GLU A 590 -22.86 49.08 -17.20
C GLU A 590 -24.14 48.28 -17.58
N TRP A 591 -25.25 48.73 -16.97
CA TRP A 591 -26.46 49.27 -17.60
C TRP A 591 -27.05 48.62 -18.89
N TYR A 592 -28.30 48.15 -18.73
CA TYR A 592 -29.36 47.82 -19.70
C TYR A 592 -29.30 46.53 -20.51
#